data_AF-A0A3C1VGW8-F1
#
_entry.id   AF-A0A3C1VGW8-F1
#
_cell.length_a   1.000
_cell.length_b   1.000
_cell.length_c   1.000
_cell.angle_alpha   90.00
_cell.angle_beta   90.00
_cell.angle_gamma   90.00
#
_symmetry.space_group_name_H-M   'P 1'
#
loop_
_entity.id
_entity.type
_entity.pdbx_description
1 polymer ?
#
loop_
_entity_poly.entity_id
_entity_poly.type
_entity_poly.pdbx_seq_one_letter_code
_entity_poly.pdbx_strand_id
1 'polypeptide(L)'
;MASAHEHFSEQFQKWEMHGRGWQVFPQPVYPEPPFVPFTYHSMVETPAVDDGRRQTFLSSLARKLARPTPPPTPVEPEEEPEPTPLIRDSPVEMQASLPDKLDVSRETFEQFLLNLSLCREPLAFELLGTHQKLTAQFAAAASDAPLVRRQLAAFFPEAVFIPVESNLESAWNATTGDEMLAVEFGL
;
A
#
# COMPACT_ATOMS: atom_id res chain seq x y z
N MET A 1 -33.44 20.79 -5.46
CA MET A 1 -32.97 19.62 -6.22
C MET A 1 -31.62 19.98 -6.79
N ALA A 2 -30.64 19.09 -6.69
CA ALA A 2 -29.35 19.34 -7.29
C ALA A 2 -29.54 19.48 -8.81
N SER A 3 -28.97 20.53 -9.41
CA SER A 3 -28.99 20.70 -10.86
C SER A 3 -28.26 19.56 -11.56
N ALA A 4 -28.48 19.40 -12.86
CA ALA A 4 -27.79 18.37 -13.62
C ALA A 4 -26.26 18.46 -13.49
N HIS A 5 -25.77 19.69 -13.49
CA HIS A 5 -24.37 20.02 -13.29
C HIS A 5 -23.86 19.63 -11.90
N GLU A 6 -24.63 19.95 -10.85
CA GLU A 6 -24.26 19.62 -9.46
C GLU A 6 -24.16 18.11 -9.25
N HIS A 7 -25.10 17.34 -9.78
CA HIS A 7 -25.10 15.88 -9.66
C HIS A 7 -23.87 15.23 -10.31
N PHE A 8 -23.54 15.61 -11.55
CA PHE A 8 -22.37 15.03 -12.24
C PHE A 8 -21.05 15.53 -11.64
N SER A 9 -21.01 16.77 -11.15
CA SER A 9 -19.85 17.30 -10.44
C SER A 9 -19.61 16.54 -9.14
N GLU A 10 -20.66 16.21 -8.40
CA GLU A 10 -20.57 15.40 -7.18
C GLU A 10 -20.08 13.98 -7.48
N GLN A 11 -20.60 13.32 -8.52
CA GLN A 11 -20.11 12.00 -8.96
C GLN A 11 -18.62 12.04 -9.31
N PHE A 12 -18.20 13.04 -10.09
CA PHE A 12 -16.80 13.19 -10.47
C PHE A 12 -15.90 13.49 -9.27
N GLN A 13 -16.32 14.37 -8.35
CA GLN A 13 -15.55 14.69 -7.15
C GLN A 13 -15.34 13.45 -6.26
N LYS A 14 -16.38 12.64 -6.05
CA LYS A 14 -16.26 11.39 -5.29
C LYS A 14 -15.24 10.45 -5.91
N TRP A 15 -15.37 10.21 -7.22
CA TRP A 15 -14.40 9.39 -7.97
C TRP A 15 -12.96 9.94 -7.88
N GLU A 16 -12.80 11.25 -8.06
CA GLU A 16 -11.49 11.90 -8.07
C GLU A 16 -10.77 11.82 -6.72
N MET A 17 -11.50 11.83 -5.59
CA MET A 17 -10.90 11.73 -4.27
C MET A 17 -10.09 10.43 -4.07
N HIS A 18 -10.48 9.33 -4.71
CA HIS A 18 -9.74 8.05 -4.61
C HIS A 18 -8.34 8.13 -5.25
N GLY A 19 -8.15 8.96 -6.28
CA GLY A 19 -6.89 9.10 -7.00
C GLY A 19 -5.94 10.17 -6.45
N ARG A 20 -6.38 10.99 -5.48
CA ARG A 20 -5.61 12.15 -4.98
C ARG A 20 -4.54 11.80 -3.93
N GLY A 21 -4.49 10.55 -3.47
CA GLY A 21 -3.48 10.09 -2.50
C GLY A 21 -3.61 10.72 -1.11
N TRP A 22 -4.78 11.25 -0.74
CA TRP A 22 -5.05 11.87 0.57
C TRP A 22 -5.62 10.89 1.60
N GLN A 23 -5.77 9.62 1.24
CA GLN A 23 -6.31 8.60 2.12
C GLN A 23 -5.23 8.14 3.10
N VAL A 24 -5.60 8.07 4.38
CA VAL A 24 -4.72 7.61 5.45
C VAL A 24 -5.31 6.34 6.02
N PHE A 25 -4.49 5.29 6.10
CA PHE A 25 -4.90 3.98 6.59
C PHE A 25 -4.17 3.65 7.90
N PRO A 26 -4.82 2.90 8.82
CA PRO A 26 -4.20 2.52 10.09
C PRO A 26 -3.13 1.44 9.93
N GLN A 27 -3.07 0.77 8.76
CA GLN A 27 -2.05 -0.21 8.42
C GLN A 27 -1.25 0.22 7.17
N PRO A 28 -0.04 -0.33 6.97
CA PRO A 28 0.66 -0.22 5.70
C PRO A 28 -0.18 -0.77 4.55
N VAL A 29 -0.25 -0.03 3.44
CA VAL A 29 -0.95 -0.42 2.21
C VAL A 29 -0.02 -0.23 1.03
N TYR A 30 -0.32 -0.91 -0.08
CA TYR A 30 0.40 -0.64 -1.33
C TYR A 30 0.19 0.82 -1.76
N PRO A 31 1.21 1.47 -2.36
CA PRO A 31 1.11 2.87 -2.78
C PRO A 31 0.14 3.08 -3.94
N GLU A 32 -0.22 2.02 -4.67
CA GLU A 32 -1.21 2.09 -5.74
C GLU A 32 -2.59 2.35 -5.13
N PRO A 33 -3.26 3.46 -5.50
CA PRO A 33 -4.59 3.75 -5.00
C PRO A 33 -5.59 2.71 -5.52
N PRO A 34 -6.69 2.46 -4.79
CA PRO A 34 -7.76 1.58 -5.24
C PRO A 34 -8.49 2.23 -6.42
N PHE A 35 -7.95 2.07 -7.62
CA PHE A 35 -8.46 2.68 -8.84
C PHE A 35 -9.70 1.93 -9.34
N VAL A 36 -10.76 2.68 -9.60
CA VAL A 36 -11.97 2.19 -10.27
C VAL A 36 -12.21 3.07 -11.48
N PRO A 37 -12.54 2.52 -12.67
CA PRO A 37 -12.92 3.34 -13.81
C PRO A 37 -14.14 4.21 -13.49
N PHE A 38 -14.10 5.48 -13.90
CA PHE A 38 -15.26 6.36 -13.77
C PHE A 38 -16.38 5.88 -14.70
N THR A 39 -17.45 5.34 -14.12
CA THR A 39 -18.65 4.94 -14.88
C THR A 39 -19.68 6.06 -14.78
N TYR A 40 -20.19 6.50 -15.92
CA TYR A 40 -21.17 7.58 -15.94
C TYR A 40 -22.52 7.06 -15.44
N HIS A 41 -22.99 7.54 -14.29
CA HIS A 41 -24.28 7.08 -13.76
C HIS A 41 -25.38 8.00 -14.28
N SER A 42 -26.41 7.39 -14.88
CA SER A 42 -27.59 8.15 -15.28
C SER A 42 -28.20 8.77 -14.04
N MET A 43 -28.65 10.02 -14.16
CA MET A 43 -29.54 10.58 -13.14
C MET A 43 -30.69 9.61 -12.93
N VAL A 44 -31.00 9.32 -11.67
CA VAL A 44 -32.30 8.73 -11.33
C VAL A 44 -33.33 9.57 -12.07
N GLU A 45 -34.13 8.93 -12.93
CA GLU A 45 -35.18 9.60 -13.69
C GLU A 45 -36.16 10.23 -12.68
N THR A 46 -35.87 11.46 -12.24
CA THR A 46 -36.90 12.30 -11.67
C THR A 46 -37.86 12.54 -12.82
N PRO A 47 -39.11 12.03 -12.75
CA PRO A 47 -40.06 12.24 -13.82
C PRO A 47 -40.15 13.74 -14.02
N ALA A 48 -39.81 14.20 -15.23
CA ALA A 48 -39.93 15.60 -15.58
C ALA A 48 -41.40 15.98 -15.35
N VAL A 49 -41.65 16.83 -14.35
CA VAL A 49 -42.97 17.37 -14.09
C VAL A 49 -43.23 18.35 -15.23
N ASP A 50 -43.93 17.86 -16.25
CA ASP A 50 -44.37 18.67 -17.38
C ASP A 50 -45.48 19.63 -16.90
N ASP A 51 -45.07 20.85 -16.52
CA ASP A 51 -45.95 21.96 -16.15
C ASP A 51 -46.89 22.39 -17.30
N GLY A 52 -46.67 21.89 -18.52
CA GLY A 52 -47.54 22.06 -19.69
C GLY A 52 -48.75 21.11 -19.72
N ARG A 53 -48.83 20.11 -18.83
CA ARG A 53 -49.97 19.16 -18.78
C ARG A 53 -51.24 19.83 -18.26
N ARG A 54 -52.06 20.34 -19.18
CA ARG A 54 -53.45 20.73 -18.90
C ARG A 54 -54.30 19.50 -18.62
N GLN A 55 -54.86 19.40 -17.42
CA GLN A 55 -55.83 18.35 -17.08
C GLN A 55 -57.07 18.52 -17.98
N THR A 56 -57.29 17.58 -18.90
CA THR A 56 -58.54 17.50 -19.68
C THR A 56 -59.53 16.58 -18.96
N PHE A 57 -60.84 16.77 -19.15
CA PHE A 57 -61.89 16.01 -18.45
C PHE A 57 -61.80 14.48 -18.64
N LEU A 58 -61.10 13.99 -19.68
CA LEU A 58 -60.87 12.57 -19.94
C LEU A 58 -59.61 12.01 -19.25
N SER A 59 -58.73 12.87 -18.72
CA SER A 59 -57.46 12.47 -18.09
C SER A 59 -57.65 11.70 -16.77
N SER A 60 -58.76 11.93 -16.06
CA SER A 60 -59.10 11.24 -14.81
C SER A 60 -59.52 9.78 -15.02
N LEU A 61 -60.16 9.47 -16.16
CA LEU A 61 -60.55 8.11 -16.53
C LEU A 61 -59.32 7.28 -16.95
N ALA A 62 -58.42 7.88 -17.75
CA ALA A 62 -57.16 7.26 -18.16
C ALA A 62 -56.23 6.97 -16.96
N ARG A 63 -56.20 7.86 -15.95
CA ARG A 63 -55.41 7.66 -14.73
C ARG A 63 -55.93 6.50 -13.87
N LYS A 64 -57.24 6.21 -13.89
CA LYS A 64 -57.83 5.04 -13.19
C LYS A 64 -57.56 3.70 -13.88
N LEU A 65 -57.29 3.71 -15.20
CA LEU A 65 -56.93 2.52 -15.98
C LEU A 65 -55.42 2.27 -16.04
N ALA A 66 -54.60 3.28 -15.74
CA ALA A 66 -53.16 3.14 -15.68
C ALA A 66 -52.73 2.32 -14.46
N ARG A 67 -51.94 1.27 -14.70
CA ARG A 67 -51.28 0.53 -13.61
C ARG A 67 -50.29 1.45 -12.89
N PRO A 68 -50.21 1.41 -11.56
CA PRO A 68 -49.18 2.13 -10.82
C PRO A 68 -47.81 1.62 -11.25
N THR A 69 -46.91 2.55 -11.59
CA THR A 69 -45.50 2.23 -11.85
C THR A 69 -44.91 1.62 -10.58
N PRO A 70 -44.20 0.47 -10.67
CA PRO A 70 -43.52 -0.09 -9.51
C PRO A 70 -42.55 0.95 -8.93
N PRO A 71 -42.37 0.98 -7.60
CA PRO A 71 -41.40 1.88 -6.97
C PRO A 71 -40.00 1.59 -7.54
N PRO A 72 -39.16 2.63 -7.73
CA PRO A 72 -37.79 2.42 -8.18
C PRO A 72 -37.08 1.47 -7.21
N THR A 73 -36.46 0.43 -7.77
CA THR A 73 -35.61 -0.49 -7.01
C THR A 73 -34.54 0.33 -6.29
N PRO A 74 -34.31 0.13 -4.98
CA PRO A 74 -33.20 0.77 -4.28
C PRO A 74 -31.90 0.45 -5.03
N VAL A 75 -31.18 1.48 -5.44
CA VAL A 75 -29.83 1.34 -5.97
C VAL A 75 -29.00 0.80 -4.81
N GLU A 76 -28.49 -0.42 -4.94
CA GLU A 76 -27.59 -1.02 -3.97
C GLU A 76 -26.34 -0.13 -3.89
N PRO A 77 -25.93 0.33 -2.69
CA PRO A 77 -24.74 1.16 -2.56
C PRO A 77 -23.55 0.37 -3.09
N GLU A 78 -22.84 0.95 -4.06
CA GLU A 78 -21.60 0.37 -4.58
C GLU A 78 -20.59 0.22 -3.44
N GLU A 79 -19.99 -0.97 -3.33
CA GLU A 79 -18.92 -1.23 -2.38
C GLU A 79 -17.70 -0.38 -2.76
N GLU A 80 -17.26 0.47 -1.83
CA GLU A 80 -16.02 1.22 -2.00
C GLU A 80 -14.84 0.24 -2.03
N PRO A 81 -13.91 0.38 -2.99
CA PRO A 81 -12.77 -0.52 -3.08
C PRO A 81 -11.82 -0.31 -1.89
N GLU A 82 -11.58 -1.38 -1.14
CA GLU A 82 -10.64 -1.35 -0.01
C GLU A 82 -9.18 -1.33 -0.50
N PRO A 83 -8.26 -0.69 0.25
CA PRO A 83 -6.85 -0.72 -0.10
C PRO A 83 -6.26 -2.12 0.08
N THR A 84 -5.31 -2.47 -0.77
CA THR A 84 -4.56 -3.72 -0.61
C THR A 84 -3.57 -3.57 0.56
N PRO A 85 -3.71 -4.36 1.65
CA PRO A 85 -2.79 -4.29 2.77
C PRO A 85 -1.39 -4.76 2.36
N LEU A 86 -0.36 -4.06 2.84
CA LEU A 86 1.04 -4.41 2.61
C LEU A 86 1.55 -5.23 3.79
N ILE A 87 1.36 -6.54 3.70
CA ILE A 87 1.79 -7.51 4.71
C ILE A 87 3.07 -8.18 4.22
N ARG A 88 4.11 -8.17 5.06
CA ARG A 88 5.38 -8.85 4.79
C ARG A 88 5.60 -9.95 5.82
N ASP A 89 6.19 -11.04 5.35
CA ASP A 89 6.73 -12.08 6.23
C ASP A 89 7.96 -11.56 6.98
N SER A 90 8.32 -12.23 8.07
CA SER A 90 9.54 -11.94 8.82
C SER A 90 10.77 -12.01 7.89
N PRO A 91 11.70 -11.04 7.98
CA PRO A 91 12.90 -11.04 7.16
C PRO A 91 13.85 -12.16 7.62
N VAL A 92 14.68 -12.62 6.69
CA VAL A 92 15.83 -13.46 6.98
C VAL A 92 17.02 -12.54 7.28
N GLU A 93 17.52 -12.61 8.50
CA GLU A 93 18.66 -11.82 8.93
C GLU A 93 19.97 -12.60 8.72
N MET A 94 20.99 -11.92 8.24
CA MET A 94 22.31 -12.49 7.97
C MET A 94 23.36 -11.64 8.70
N GLN A 95 23.79 -12.11 9.85
CA GLN A 95 24.79 -11.45 10.67
C GLN A 95 26.17 -11.56 10.01
N ALA A 96 26.88 -10.44 9.90
CA ALA A 96 28.21 -10.38 9.35
C ALA A 96 29.27 -10.55 10.44
N SER A 97 30.17 -11.51 10.24
CA SER A 97 31.43 -11.64 10.95
C SER A 97 32.54 -11.14 10.05
N LEU A 98 32.97 -9.90 10.29
CA LEU A 98 33.95 -9.18 9.48
C LEU A 98 35.36 -9.38 10.06
N PRO A 99 36.37 -9.72 9.25
CA PRO A 99 37.76 -9.73 9.68
C PRO A 99 38.27 -8.34 10.09
N ASP A 100 39.16 -8.26 11.08
CA ASP A 100 39.74 -7.00 11.56
C ASP A 100 40.47 -6.18 10.48
N LYS A 101 40.96 -6.85 9.43
CA LYS A 101 41.70 -6.25 8.32
C LYS A 101 40.91 -6.22 7.02
N LEU A 102 39.59 -6.39 7.10
CA LEU A 102 38.74 -6.35 5.91
C LEU A 102 38.82 -4.96 5.29
N ASP A 103 39.38 -4.90 4.08
CA ASP A 103 39.45 -3.68 3.27
C ASP A 103 38.68 -3.92 1.98
N VAL A 104 37.47 -3.35 1.91
CA VAL A 104 36.64 -3.43 0.73
C VAL A 104 36.76 -2.12 -0.03
N SER A 105 37.19 -2.20 -1.30
CA SER A 105 37.20 -1.03 -2.15
C SER A 105 35.78 -0.51 -2.39
N ARG A 106 35.67 0.81 -2.57
CA ARG A 106 34.40 1.48 -2.89
C ARG A 106 33.76 0.88 -4.14
N GLU A 107 34.56 0.59 -5.17
CA GLU A 107 34.08 0.04 -6.45
C GLU A 107 33.48 -1.36 -6.24
N THR A 108 34.09 -2.19 -5.39
CA THR A 108 33.58 -3.52 -5.06
C THR A 108 32.23 -3.43 -4.35
N PHE A 109 32.11 -2.50 -3.40
CA PHE A 109 30.87 -2.29 -2.66
C PHE A 109 29.76 -1.71 -3.55
N GLU A 110 30.09 -0.76 -4.43
CA GLU A 110 29.15 -0.21 -5.42
C GLU A 110 28.62 -1.30 -6.36
N GLN A 111 29.50 -2.16 -6.88
CA GLN A 111 29.08 -3.28 -7.72
C GLN A 111 28.21 -4.29 -6.94
N PHE A 112 28.55 -4.56 -5.67
CA PHE A 112 27.71 -5.37 -4.81
C PHE A 112 26.29 -4.79 -4.69
N LEU A 113 26.15 -3.50 -4.36
CA LEU A 113 24.86 -2.82 -4.22
C LEU A 113 24.06 -2.83 -5.54
N LEU A 114 24.71 -2.60 -6.68
CA LEU A 114 24.06 -2.69 -7.99
C LEU A 114 23.51 -4.09 -8.27
N ASN A 115 24.21 -5.14 -7.85
CA ASN A 115 23.74 -6.53 -8.00
C ASN A 115 22.56 -6.89 -7.08
N LEU A 116 22.30 -6.08 -6.03
CA LEU A 116 21.12 -6.23 -5.18
C LEU A 116 19.85 -5.62 -5.80
N SER A 117 19.96 -4.79 -6.85
CA SER A 117 18.80 -4.22 -7.56
C SER A 117 17.84 -5.24 -8.18
N LEU A 118 18.28 -6.52 -8.26
CA LEU A 118 17.48 -7.63 -8.73
C LEU A 118 16.57 -8.24 -7.64
N CYS A 119 16.71 -7.79 -6.38
CA CYS A 119 15.79 -8.18 -5.30
C CYS A 119 14.42 -7.57 -5.54
N ARG A 120 13.37 -8.27 -5.11
CA ARG A 120 11.97 -7.85 -5.29
C ARG A 120 11.46 -7.06 -4.10
N GLU A 121 11.92 -7.42 -2.91
CA GLU A 121 11.54 -6.79 -1.66
C GLU A 121 12.65 -5.85 -1.17
N PRO A 122 12.29 -4.88 -0.30
CA PRO A 122 13.27 -4.05 0.37
C PRO A 122 14.31 -4.88 1.13
N LEU A 123 15.53 -4.37 1.15
CA LEU A 123 16.67 -4.94 1.86
C LEU A 123 17.24 -3.87 2.79
N ALA A 124 17.61 -4.28 4.00
CA ALA A 124 18.23 -3.41 4.97
C ALA A 124 19.67 -3.86 5.26
N PHE A 125 20.56 -2.88 5.43
CA PHE A 125 21.83 -3.06 6.11
C PHE A 125 21.73 -2.38 7.47
N GLU A 126 22.02 -3.12 8.53
CA GLU A 126 21.75 -2.71 9.91
C GLU A 126 23.03 -2.75 10.73
N LEU A 127 23.23 -1.70 11.54
CA LEU A 127 24.25 -1.64 12.59
C LEU A 127 23.55 -1.66 13.94
N LEU A 128 23.49 -2.84 14.56
CA LEU A 128 22.84 -3.07 15.83
C LEU A 128 23.84 -2.98 16.99
N GLY A 129 23.76 -1.89 17.75
CA GLY A 129 24.53 -1.68 18.97
C GLY A 129 23.75 -2.09 20.22
N THR A 130 24.34 -2.97 21.03
CA THR A 130 23.85 -3.30 22.38
C THR A 130 24.96 -3.02 23.40
N HIS A 131 24.64 -3.07 24.69
CA HIS A 131 25.65 -2.93 25.75
C HIS A 131 26.75 -4.02 25.69
N GLN A 132 26.50 -5.15 25.01
CA GLN A 132 27.44 -6.27 24.93
C GLN A 132 28.30 -6.22 23.68
N LYS A 133 27.73 -5.80 22.55
CA LYS A 133 28.38 -5.88 21.24
C LYS A 133 27.76 -4.94 20.21
N LEU A 134 28.56 -4.58 19.22
CA LEU A 134 28.12 -4.01 17.95
C LEU A 134 28.05 -5.14 16.91
N THR A 135 26.97 -5.18 16.14
CA THR A 135 26.73 -6.18 15.10
C THR A 135 26.35 -5.50 13.80
N ALA A 136 26.99 -5.91 12.70
CA ALA A 136 26.52 -5.59 11.35
C ALA A 136 25.71 -6.76 10.80
N GLN A 137 24.57 -6.49 10.17
CA GLN A 137 23.74 -7.52 9.54
C GLN A 137 23.01 -7.01 8.31
N PHE A 138 22.59 -7.94 7.46
CA PHE A 138 21.66 -7.67 6.37
C PHE A 138 20.33 -8.34 6.68
N ALA A 139 19.22 -7.65 6.43
CA ALA A 139 17.87 -8.21 6.51
C ALA A 139 17.23 -8.17 5.13
N ALA A 140 16.71 -9.31 4.67
CA ALA A 140 16.09 -9.43 3.37
C ALA A 140 14.86 -10.34 3.44
N ALA A 141 13.90 -10.15 2.53
CA ALA A 141 12.79 -11.09 2.41
C ALA A 141 13.27 -12.51 2.12
N ALA A 142 12.53 -13.52 2.58
CA ALA A 142 12.88 -14.93 2.39
C ALA A 142 13.07 -15.31 0.90
N SER A 143 12.33 -14.67 -0.02
CA SER A 143 12.46 -14.85 -1.46
C SER A 143 13.81 -14.37 -2.01
N ASP A 144 14.39 -13.32 -1.43
CA ASP A 144 15.61 -12.67 -1.91
C ASP A 144 16.86 -13.09 -1.13
N ALA A 145 16.69 -13.63 0.08
CA ALA A 145 17.79 -14.08 0.93
C ALA A 145 18.83 -15.00 0.23
N PRO A 146 18.44 -15.98 -0.62
CA PRO A 146 19.41 -16.79 -1.36
C PRO A 146 20.27 -15.98 -2.35
N LEU A 147 19.67 -14.99 -3.01
CA LEU A 147 20.38 -14.09 -3.94
C LEU A 147 21.37 -13.23 -3.15
N VAL A 148 20.90 -12.59 -2.09
CA VAL A 148 21.71 -11.71 -1.23
C VAL A 148 22.90 -12.48 -0.66
N ARG A 149 22.67 -13.66 -0.08
CA ARG A 149 23.74 -14.50 0.46
C ARG A 149 24.80 -14.87 -0.59
N ARG A 150 24.38 -15.18 -1.81
CA ARG A 150 25.31 -15.48 -2.91
C ARG A 150 26.14 -14.26 -3.29
N GLN A 151 25.53 -13.08 -3.36
CA GLN A 151 26.26 -11.84 -3.65
C GLN A 151 27.23 -11.49 -2.53
N LEU A 152 26.82 -11.61 -1.27
CA LEU A 152 27.69 -11.40 -0.12
C LEU A 152 28.94 -12.30 -0.16
N ALA A 153 28.75 -13.59 -0.44
CA ALA A 153 29.88 -14.53 -0.56
C ALA A 153 30.79 -14.26 -1.77
N ALA A 154 30.24 -13.70 -2.85
CA ALA A 154 31.00 -13.39 -4.06
C ALA A 154 31.85 -12.12 -3.92
N PHE A 155 31.29 -11.06 -3.30
CA PHE A 155 31.95 -9.76 -3.15
C PHE A 155 32.80 -9.65 -1.87
N PHE A 156 32.47 -10.42 -0.84
CA PHE A 156 33.16 -10.41 0.45
C PHE A 156 33.59 -11.83 0.88
N PRO A 157 34.48 -12.50 0.11
CA PRO A 157 34.84 -13.90 0.36
C PRO A 157 35.54 -14.13 1.71
N GLU A 158 36.14 -13.09 2.30
CA GLU A 158 36.80 -13.15 3.60
C GLU A 158 35.82 -12.95 4.78
N ALA A 159 34.61 -12.44 4.51
CA ALA A 159 33.57 -12.23 5.51
C ALA A 159 32.67 -13.46 5.61
N VAL A 160 32.25 -13.78 6.83
CA VAL A 160 31.30 -14.88 7.08
C VAL A 160 29.94 -14.29 7.39
N PHE A 161 28.91 -14.77 6.69
CA PHE A 161 27.52 -14.36 6.90
C PHE A 161 26.71 -15.53 7.44
N ILE A 162 26.16 -15.35 8.64
CA ILE A 162 25.48 -16.39 9.40
C ILE A 162 23.99 -16.03 9.45
N PRO A 163 23.08 -16.90 8.98
CA PRO A 163 21.65 -16.70 9.17
C PRO A 163 21.31 -16.69 10.66
N VAL A 164 20.55 -15.69 11.10
CA VAL A 164 20.02 -15.56 12.45
C VAL A 164 18.54 -15.23 12.35
N GLU A 165 17.76 -15.69 13.32
CA GLU A 165 16.33 -15.38 13.40
C GLU A 165 16.10 -14.26 14.41
N SER A 166 15.39 -13.21 13.99
CA SER A 166 14.88 -12.14 14.86
C SER A 166 15.94 -11.53 15.80
N ASN A 167 17.17 -11.26 15.34
CA ASN A 167 18.23 -10.70 16.21
C ASN A 167 17.88 -9.27 16.62
N LEU A 168 17.37 -8.45 15.69
CA LEU A 168 16.94 -7.08 15.99
C LEU A 168 15.77 -7.08 16.98
N GLU A 169 14.72 -7.86 16.70
CA GLU A 169 13.53 -7.98 17.56
C GLU A 169 13.90 -8.51 18.95
N SER A 170 14.77 -9.51 19.03
CA SER A 170 15.24 -10.07 20.30
C SER A 170 16.03 -9.03 21.11
N ALA A 171 16.94 -8.28 20.46
CA ALA A 171 17.70 -7.22 21.11
C ALA A 171 16.78 -6.08 21.59
N TRP A 172 15.76 -5.75 20.82
CA TRP A 172 14.75 -4.76 21.17
C TRP A 172 13.99 -5.15 22.42
N ASN A 173 13.43 -6.37 22.45
CA ASN A 173 12.62 -6.86 23.55
C ASN A 173 13.43 -7.12 24.83
N ALA A 174 14.70 -7.49 24.71
CA ALA A 174 15.58 -7.76 25.85
C ALA A 174 16.13 -6.49 26.52
N THR A 175 16.09 -5.34 25.83
CA THR A 175 16.68 -4.10 26.34
C THR A 175 15.65 -3.31 27.14
N THR A 176 15.95 -3.04 28.41
CA THR A 176 15.08 -2.30 29.34
C THR A 176 15.58 -0.87 29.62
N GLY A 177 16.40 -0.32 28.74
CA GLY A 177 16.99 1.01 28.91
C GLY A 177 15.98 2.13 28.57
N ASP A 178 16.12 3.28 29.23
CA ASP A 178 15.29 4.45 28.99
C ASP A 178 15.72 5.25 27.74
N GLU A 179 16.92 4.97 27.22
CA GLU A 179 17.50 5.66 26.06
C GLU A 179 17.62 4.72 24.87
N MET A 180 17.12 5.18 23.73
CA MET A 180 17.16 4.46 22.47
C MET A 180 17.45 5.44 21.33
N LEU A 181 18.35 5.05 20.43
CA LEU A 181 18.64 5.79 19.22
C LEU A 181 18.47 4.87 18.01
N ALA A 182 17.49 5.17 17.15
CA ALA A 182 17.39 4.61 15.82
C ALA A 182 17.65 5.71 14.81
N VAL A 183 18.57 5.45 13.88
CA VAL A 183 18.85 6.31 12.74
C VAL A 183 18.66 5.48 11.48
N GLU A 184 17.64 5.85 10.71
CA GLU A 184 17.35 5.21 9.43
C GLU A 184 17.81 6.12 8.30
N PHE A 185 18.56 5.56 7.37
CA PHE A 185 18.89 6.22 6.10
C PHE A 185 18.02 5.58 5.04
N GLY A 186 16.82 6.12 4.83
CA GLY A 186 15.95 5.70 3.73
C GLY A 186 16.65 5.92 2.40
N LEU A 187 16.78 4.86 1.61
CA LEU A 187 17.23 4.89 0.21
C LEU A 187 16.02 4.87 -0.72
#